data_AF-A0A1G1VB70-F1
#
_entry.id   AF-A0A1G1VB70-F1
#
_cell.length_a   1.000
_cell.length_b   1.000
_cell.length_c   1.000
_cell.angle_alpha   90.00
_cell.angle_beta   90.00
_cell.angle_gamma   90.00
#
_symmetry.space_group_name_H-M   'P 1'
#
loop_
_entity.id
_entity.type
_entity.pdbx_description
1 polymer ?
#
loop_
_entity_poly.entity_id
_entity_poly.type
_entity_poly.pdbx_seq_one_letter_code
_entity_poly.pdbx_strand_id
1 'polypeptide(L)'
;MSCDSLYIVRILNILVFAVFSFVLLFAPVAFAADASPSAMEVPLEKINPDGGFSYLTKRLEEKVKLFLFSVSTSSKENFYKELAKRRLAELKYVIESDKKGNFEVATIRYSSTVGEWTEFILDEKLDKSKEPAVEVLTKHLPVVEKLMTKYDGTTAEWRFVKQDFDYINIYISKLQN
;
A
#
# COMPACT_ATOMS: atom_id res chain seq x y z
N MET A 1 59.31 -32.69 -15.24
CA MET A 1 58.05 -32.08 -14.77
C MET A 1 57.56 -32.92 -13.60
N SER A 2 57.62 -32.40 -12.36
CA SER A 2 57.26 -33.20 -11.18
C SER A 2 55.74 -33.43 -11.10
N CYS A 3 55.34 -34.58 -10.55
CA CYS A 3 53.94 -34.97 -10.34
C CYS A 3 53.12 -33.91 -9.58
N ASP A 4 53.76 -33.02 -8.82
CA ASP A 4 53.10 -32.03 -7.98
C ASP A 4 52.41 -30.93 -8.79
N SER A 5 52.99 -30.55 -9.94
CA SER A 5 52.42 -29.52 -10.81
C SER A 5 51.11 -30.00 -11.48
N LEU A 6 51.01 -31.29 -11.81
CA LEU A 6 49.81 -31.87 -12.42
C LEU A 6 48.66 -31.97 -11.41
N TYR A 7 48.98 -32.21 -10.14
CA TYR A 7 47.99 -32.35 -9.07
C TYR A 7 47.35 -31.01 -8.71
N ILE A 8 48.15 -29.94 -8.64
CA ILE A 8 47.68 -28.58 -8.36
C ILE A 8 46.75 -28.07 -9.47
N VAL A 9 47.08 -28.31 -10.75
CA VAL A 9 46.24 -27.90 -11.89
C VAL A 9 44.90 -28.64 -11.90
N ARG A 10 44.88 -29.93 -11.51
CA ARG A 10 43.65 -30.71 -11.40
C ARG A 10 42.73 -30.20 -10.27
N ILE A 11 43.29 -29.87 -9.10
CA ILE A 11 42.52 -29.33 -7.98
C ILE A 11 41.96 -27.94 -8.33
N LEU A 12 42.75 -27.10 -9.00
CA LEU A 12 42.32 -25.77 -9.42
C LEU A 12 41.15 -25.85 -10.43
N ASN A 13 41.22 -26.75 -11.40
CA ASN A 13 40.13 -26.94 -12.37
C ASN A 13 38.85 -27.46 -11.71
N ILE A 14 38.95 -28.38 -10.74
CA ILE A 14 37.78 -28.87 -9.99
C ILE A 14 37.12 -27.74 -9.19
N LEU A 15 37.92 -26.89 -8.54
CA LEU A 15 37.41 -25.72 -7.83
C LEU A 15 36.73 -24.72 -8.76
N VAL A 16 37.30 -24.44 -9.94
CA VAL A 16 36.70 -23.55 -10.93
C VAL A 16 35.36 -24.10 -11.43
N PHE A 17 35.28 -25.40 -11.73
CA PHE A 17 34.03 -26.05 -12.13
C PHE A 17 32.98 -26.04 -11.01
N ALA A 18 33.39 -26.25 -9.75
CA ALA A 18 32.49 -26.19 -8.61
C ALA A 18 31.92 -24.78 -8.39
N VAL A 19 32.74 -23.74 -8.52
CA VAL A 19 32.29 -22.34 -8.41
C VAL A 19 31.37 -21.96 -9.57
N PHE A 20 31.70 -22.37 -10.81
CA PHE A 20 30.86 -22.09 -11.98
C PHE A 20 29.49 -22.78 -11.89
N SER A 21 29.45 -24.02 -11.37
CA SER A 21 28.21 -24.75 -11.12
C SER A 21 27.37 -24.12 -10.00
N PHE A 22 28.02 -23.62 -8.94
CA PHE A 22 27.34 -22.89 -7.87
C PHE A 22 26.69 -21.60 -8.38
N VAL A 23 27.37 -20.82 -9.22
CA VAL A 23 26.82 -19.59 -9.81
C VAL A 23 25.60 -19.85 -10.69
N LEU A 24 25.58 -20.97 -11.43
CA LEU A 24 24.44 -21.35 -12.28
C LEU A 24 23.21 -21.79 -11.49
N LEU A 25 23.38 -22.34 -10.29
CA LEU A 25 22.27 -22.73 -9.41
C LEU A 25 21.61 -21.55 -8.67
N PHE A 26 22.31 -20.41 -8.57
CA PHE A 26 21.80 -19.18 -7.96
C PHE A 26 21.52 -18.07 -8.98
N ALA A 27 21.63 -18.36 -10.28
CA ALA A 27 21.18 -17.44 -11.30
C ALA A 27 19.66 -17.23 -11.13
N PRO A 28 19.19 -15.99 -10.92
CA PRO A 28 17.76 -15.74 -10.80
C PRO A 28 17.10 -16.14 -12.11
N VAL A 29 16.25 -17.17 -12.05
CA VAL A 29 15.38 -17.54 -13.15
C VAL A 29 14.44 -16.37 -13.36
N ALA A 30 14.69 -15.59 -14.41
CA ALA A 30 13.82 -14.52 -14.82
C ALA A 30 12.52 -15.14 -15.33
N PHE A 31 11.57 -15.34 -14.43
CA PHE A 31 10.20 -15.58 -14.80
C PHE A 31 9.68 -14.32 -15.48
N ALA A 32 9.41 -14.43 -16.79
CA ALA A 32 8.60 -13.45 -17.48
C ALA A 32 7.22 -13.46 -16.81
N ALA A 33 7.00 -12.52 -15.89
CA ALA A 33 5.69 -12.28 -15.33
C ALA A 33 4.83 -11.65 -16.43
N ASP A 34 3.75 -12.31 -16.80
CA ASP A 34 2.68 -11.69 -17.58
C ASP A 34 2.25 -10.41 -16.85
N ALA A 35 2.46 -9.28 -17.52
CA ALA A 35 2.01 -7.97 -17.07
C ALA A 35 0.48 -7.86 -17.23
N SER A 36 -0.25 -8.63 -16.43
CA SER A 36 -1.58 -8.18 -15.98
C SER A 36 -1.34 -7.03 -15.01
N PRO A 37 -2.13 -5.93 -15.05
CA PRO A 37 -2.04 -4.90 -14.03
C PRO A 37 -2.40 -5.55 -12.69
N SER A 38 -1.37 -6.01 -11.97
CA SER A 38 -1.49 -6.62 -10.67
C SER A 38 -2.18 -5.59 -9.79
N ALA A 39 -3.44 -5.86 -9.43
CA ALA A 39 -4.14 -5.12 -8.40
C ALA A 39 -3.16 -4.95 -7.23
N MET A 40 -2.92 -3.71 -6.81
CA MET A 40 -2.06 -3.42 -5.67
C MET A 40 -2.44 -4.37 -4.53
N GLU A 41 -1.50 -5.21 -4.10
CA GLU A 41 -1.74 -6.07 -2.96
C GLU A 41 -1.82 -5.17 -1.73
N VAL A 42 -3.05 -4.79 -1.37
CA VAL A 42 -3.29 -4.01 -0.15
C VAL A 42 -3.02 -4.94 1.03
N PRO A 43 -1.98 -4.64 1.85
CA PRO A 43 -1.64 -5.49 2.97
C PRO A 43 -2.81 -5.57 3.94
N LEU A 44 -3.00 -6.74 4.54
CA LEU A 44 -4.06 -6.96 5.51
C LEU A 44 -3.79 -6.11 6.76
N GLU A 45 -4.81 -5.37 7.20
CA GLU A 45 -4.72 -4.60 8.43
C GLU A 45 -4.84 -5.53 9.65
N LYS A 46 -3.92 -5.41 10.61
CA LYS A 46 -3.85 -6.30 11.79
C LYS A 46 -4.98 -6.06 12.79
N ILE A 47 -5.43 -4.81 12.96
CA ILE A 47 -6.47 -4.43 13.92
C ILE A 47 -7.59 -3.72 13.16
N ASN A 48 -8.75 -4.37 13.07
CA ASN A 48 -9.92 -3.93 12.32
C ASN A 48 -11.04 -3.40 13.22
N PRO A 49 -12.07 -2.74 12.66
CA PRO A 49 -13.15 -2.12 13.44
C PRO A 49 -13.91 -3.04 14.40
N ASP A 50 -13.91 -4.35 14.17
CA ASP A 50 -14.53 -5.35 15.04
C ASP A 50 -13.64 -5.83 16.20
N GLY A 51 -12.40 -5.34 16.29
CA GLY A 51 -11.44 -5.71 17.35
C GLY A 51 -11.74 -5.15 18.75
N GLY A 52 -12.90 -4.52 18.97
CA GLY A 52 -13.35 -4.01 20.27
C GLY A 52 -12.35 -3.06 20.93
N PHE A 53 -11.87 -3.42 22.13
CA PHE A 53 -10.94 -2.57 22.89
C PHE A 53 -9.61 -2.32 22.16
N SER A 54 -9.08 -3.32 21.46
CA SER A 54 -7.84 -3.16 20.68
C SER A 54 -7.97 -2.15 19.53
N TYR A 55 -9.19 -2.02 18.99
CA TYR A 55 -9.49 -1.00 18.00
C TYR A 55 -9.55 0.40 18.63
N LEU A 56 -10.13 0.52 19.82
CA LEU A 56 -10.16 1.80 20.54
C LEU A 56 -8.76 2.28 20.92
N THR A 57 -7.89 1.40 21.40
CA THR A 57 -6.50 1.75 21.72
C THR A 57 -5.71 2.16 20.49
N LYS A 58 -5.85 1.45 19.37
CA LYS A 58 -5.28 1.86 18.06
C LYS A 58 -5.71 3.28 17.68
N ARG A 59 -7.00 3.59 17.81
CA ARG A 59 -7.54 4.93 17.49
C ARG A 59 -6.99 6.01 18.41
N LEU A 60 -6.81 5.71 19.70
CA LEU A 60 -6.17 6.65 20.63
C LEU A 60 -4.71 6.88 20.26
N GLU A 61 -3.98 5.81 19.95
CA GLU A 61 -2.58 5.89 19.52
C GLU A 61 -2.42 6.75 18.26
N GLU A 62 -3.30 6.61 17.27
CA GLU A 62 -3.31 7.44 16.06
C GLU A 62 -3.48 8.93 16.38
N LYS A 63 -4.41 9.27 17.29
CA LYS A 63 -4.62 10.67 17.72
C LYS A 63 -3.40 11.24 18.45
N VAL A 64 -2.80 10.44 19.34
CA VAL A 64 -1.58 10.85 20.05
C VAL A 64 -0.43 11.05 19.05
N LYS A 65 -0.27 10.17 18.07
CA LYS A 65 0.74 10.30 17.01
C LYS A 65 0.53 11.57 16.18
N LEU A 66 -0.71 11.89 15.79
CA LEU A 66 -1.01 13.14 15.11
C LEU A 66 -0.61 14.37 15.93
N PHE A 67 -0.90 14.34 17.23
CA PHE A 67 -0.50 15.40 18.15
C PHE A 67 1.03 15.51 18.29
N LEU A 68 1.75 14.39 18.39
CA LEU A 68 3.21 14.40 18.51
C LEU A 68 3.91 14.78 17.20
N PHE A 69 3.37 14.36 16.06
CA PHE A 69 3.92 14.66 14.74
C PHE A 69 3.55 16.04 14.21
N SER A 70 2.70 16.80 14.91
CA SER A 70 2.38 18.19 14.53
C SER A 70 3.59 19.12 14.49
N VAL A 71 4.73 18.71 15.07
CA VAL A 71 5.97 19.49 15.13
C VAL A 71 6.78 19.41 13.83
N SER A 72 6.57 18.36 13.00
CA SER A 72 7.32 18.16 11.76
C SER A 72 6.37 17.93 10.59
N THR A 73 6.39 18.85 9.62
CA THR A 73 5.56 18.78 8.41
C THR A 73 5.80 17.48 7.64
N SER A 74 7.04 17.04 7.49
CA SER A 74 7.39 15.79 6.82
C SER A 74 6.88 14.55 7.58
N SER A 75 7.01 14.55 8.91
CA SER A 75 6.51 13.44 9.74
C SER A 75 4.98 13.35 9.70
N LYS A 76 4.30 14.51 9.68
CA LYS A 76 2.84 14.61 9.60
C LYS A 76 2.33 14.19 8.22
N GLU A 77 2.98 14.62 7.14
CA GLU A 77 2.67 14.20 5.77
C GLU A 77 2.77 12.68 5.62
N ASN A 78 3.91 12.11 6.03
CA ASN A 78 4.11 10.67 5.94
C ASN A 78 3.14 9.90 6.84
N PHE A 79 2.74 10.45 7.99
CA PHE A 79 1.71 9.85 8.82
C PHE A 79 0.35 9.80 8.10
N TYR A 80 -0.08 10.90 7.47
CA TYR A 80 -1.32 10.92 6.70
C TYR A 80 -1.30 9.93 5.53
N LYS A 81 -0.18 9.87 4.79
CA LYS A 81 0.04 8.88 3.73
C LYS A 81 -0.16 7.45 4.24
N GLU A 82 0.47 7.09 5.34
CA GLU A 82 0.35 5.74 5.92
C GLU A 82 -1.05 5.50 6.50
N LEU A 83 -1.69 6.52 7.06
CA LEU A 83 -3.07 6.43 7.55
C LEU A 83 -4.05 6.15 6.40
N ALA A 84 -3.90 6.83 5.25
CA ALA A 84 -4.74 6.62 4.07
C ALA A 84 -4.66 5.17 3.57
N LYS A 85 -3.45 4.60 3.48
CA LYS A 85 -3.24 3.19 3.12
C LYS A 85 -3.93 2.23 4.09
N ARG A 86 -3.80 2.47 5.39
CA ARG A 86 -4.47 1.66 6.43
C ARG A 86 -5.98 1.78 6.32
N ARG A 87 -6.52 2.96 6.00
CA ARG A 87 -7.97 3.14 5.85
C ARG A 87 -8.52 2.43 4.63
N LEU A 88 -7.76 2.37 3.53
CA LEU A 88 -8.13 1.51 2.40
C LEU A 88 -8.14 0.02 2.80
N ALA A 89 -7.15 -0.42 3.58
CA ALA A 89 -7.10 -1.80 4.07
C ALA A 89 -8.28 -2.12 5.01
N GLU A 90 -8.65 -1.19 5.90
CA GLU A 90 -9.86 -1.30 6.75
C GLU A 90 -11.14 -1.38 5.91
N LEU A 91 -11.28 -0.51 4.89
CA LEU A 91 -12.42 -0.50 3.97
C LEU A 91 -12.53 -1.84 3.22
N LYS A 92 -11.42 -2.30 2.65
CA LYS A 92 -11.33 -3.60 1.99
C LYS A 92 -11.76 -4.72 2.94
N TYR A 93 -11.23 -4.76 4.16
CA TYR A 93 -11.60 -5.77 5.14
C TYR A 93 -13.10 -5.78 5.46
N VAL A 94 -13.68 -4.60 5.70
CA VAL A 94 -15.08 -4.42 6.06
C VAL A 94 -15.99 -4.90 4.93
N ILE A 95 -15.68 -4.55 3.68
CA ILE A 95 -16.46 -4.96 2.50
C ILE A 95 -16.25 -6.44 2.19
N GLU A 96 -15.02 -6.93 2.27
CA GLU A 96 -14.71 -8.33 1.93
C GLU A 96 -15.24 -9.32 2.96
N SER A 97 -15.36 -8.90 4.22
CA SER A 97 -15.85 -9.72 5.33
C SER A 97 -17.33 -9.45 5.67
N ASP A 98 -18.06 -8.73 4.81
CA ASP A 98 -19.48 -8.36 4.97
C ASP A 98 -19.83 -7.75 6.33
N LYS A 99 -18.96 -6.87 6.85
CA LYS A 99 -19.12 -6.23 8.17
C LYS A 99 -20.04 -5.01 8.07
N LYS A 100 -21.32 -5.23 7.77
CA LYS A 100 -22.32 -4.18 7.48
C LYS A 100 -22.37 -3.07 8.54
N GLY A 101 -22.27 -3.42 9.84
CA GLY A 101 -22.30 -2.44 10.93
C GLY A 101 -21.12 -1.46 10.94
N ASN A 102 -20.04 -1.74 10.21
CA ASN A 102 -18.86 -0.87 10.09
C ASN A 102 -18.72 -0.23 8.71
N PHE A 103 -19.64 -0.51 7.78
CA PHE A 103 -19.52 -0.15 6.37
C PHE A 103 -19.47 1.37 6.15
N GLU A 104 -20.49 2.09 6.60
CA GLU A 104 -20.57 3.55 6.47
C GLU A 104 -19.39 4.24 7.16
N VAL A 105 -19.02 3.75 8.34
CA VAL A 105 -17.89 4.30 9.10
C VAL A 105 -16.56 4.10 8.36
N ALA A 106 -16.37 2.96 7.70
CA ALA A 106 -15.14 2.67 6.97
C ALA A 106 -15.00 3.56 5.71
N THR A 107 -16.08 3.74 4.95
CA THR A 107 -16.12 4.57 3.74
C THR A 107 -15.81 6.03 4.08
N ILE A 108 -16.60 6.63 4.99
CA ILE A 108 -16.40 8.02 5.46
C ILE A 108 -14.97 8.24 5.95
N ARG A 109 -14.42 7.32 6.74
CA ARG A 109 -13.06 7.49 7.27
C ARG A 109 -12.00 7.42 6.19
N TYR A 110 -12.17 6.55 5.21
CA TYR A 110 -11.24 6.44 4.11
C TYR A 110 -11.23 7.73 3.27
N SER A 111 -12.38 8.17 2.76
CA SER A 111 -12.47 9.40 1.97
C SER A 111 -12.03 10.64 2.76
N SER A 112 -12.42 10.75 4.05
CA SER A 112 -11.99 11.88 4.90
C SER A 112 -10.47 11.90 5.09
N THR A 113 -9.82 10.75 5.33
CA THR A 113 -8.35 10.69 5.49
C THR A 113 -7.62 11.06 4.18
N VAL A 114 -8.13 10.61 3.03
CA VAL A 114 -7.58 11.02 1.72
C VAL A 114 -7.68 12.53 1.53
N GLY A 115 -8.82 13.11 1.91
CA GLY A 115 -9.01 14.56 1.89
C GLY A 115 -8.07 15.30 2.82
N GLU A 116 -7.97 14.90 4.08
CA GLU A 116 -7.06 15.50 5.07
C GLU A 116 -5.60 15.48 4.59
N TRP A 117 -5.16 14.37 4.00
CA TRP A 117 -3.80 14.26 3.46
C TRP A 117 -3.57 15.22 2.30
N THR A 118 -4.53 15.27 1.37
CA THR A 118 -4.44 16.10 0.16
C THR A 118 -4.46 17.59 0.52
N GLU A 119 -5.43 18.02 1.34
CA GLU A 119 -5.53 19.41 1.79
C GLU A 119 -4.27 19.80 2.58
N PHE A 120 -3.73 18.90 3.43
CA PHE A 120 -2.47 19.18 4.14
C PHE A 120 -1.28 19.44 3.19
N ILE A 121 -1.14 18.67 2.11
CA ILE A 121 -0.11 18.90 1.08
C ILE A 121 -0.27 20.28 0.43
N LEU A 122 -1.51 20.66 0.11
CA LEU A 122 -1.82 21.92 -0.57
C LEU A 122 -1.62 23.13 0.36
N ASP A 123 -2.14 23.06 1.59
CA ASP A 123 -2.06 24.13 2.59
C ASP A 123 -0.61 24.43 3.00
N GLU A 124 0.19 23.39 3.21
CA GLU A 124 1.61 23.50 3.56
C GLU A 124 2.52 23.70 2.34
N LYS A 125 1.94 23.80 1.13
CA LYS A 125 2.65 24.03 -0.15
C LYS A 125 3.77 23.01 -0.40
N LEU A 126 3.49 21.74 -0.14
CA LEU A 126 4.44 20.64 -0.31
C LEU A 126 4.49 20.16 -1.75
N ASP A 127 4.94 21.01 -2.67
CA ASP A 127 4.89 20.73 -4.12
C ASP A 127 5.61 19.43 -4.51
N LYS A 128 6.71 19.10 -3.81
CA LYS A 128 7.45 17.85 -4.02
C LYS A 128 6.67 16.59 -3.61
N SER A 129 5.64 16.73 -2.78
CA SER A 129 4.80 15.62 -2.30
C SER A 129 3.55 15.41 -3.16
N LYS A 130 3.20 16.36 -4.05
CA LYS A 130 2.01 16.25 -4.92
C LYS A 130 2.07 15.01 -5.82
N GLU A 131 3.13 14.85 -6.60
CA GLU A 131 3.27 13.72 -7.53
C GLU A 131 3.33 12.36 -6.79
N PRO A 132 4.12 12.19 -5.70
CA PRO A 132 4.06 10.98 -4.89
C PRO A 132 2.67 10.67 -4.31
N ALA A 133 1.89 11.69 -3.94
CA ALA A 133 0.53 11.50 -3.45
C ALA A 133 -0.42 11.06 -4.57
N VAL A 134 -0.34 11.68 -5.75
CA VAL A 134 -1.07 11.26 -6.95
C VAL A 134 -0.78 9.80 -7.29
N GLU A 135 0.49 9.38 -7.25
CA GLU A 135 0.88 8.00 -7.52
C GLU A 135 0.21 7.01 -6.54
N VAL A 136 0.19 7.34 -5.25
CA VAL A 136 -0.45 6.51 -4.22
C VAL A 136 -1.96 6.44 -4.42
N LEU A 137 -2.61 7.60 -4.62
CA LEU A 137 -4.06 7.66 -4.80
C LEU A 137 -4.51 6.95 -6.09
N THR A 138 -3.72 7.06 -7.16
CA THR A 138 -3.97 6.33 -8.41
C THR A 138 -3.94 4.82 -8.20
N LYS A 139 -3.02 4.32 -7.35
CA LYS A 139 -2.99 2.90 -6.98
C LYS A 139 -4.18 2.45 -6.12
N HIS A 140 -4.87 3.38 -5.46
CA HIS A 140 -6.08 3.07 -4.70
C HIS A 140 -7.32 2.89 -5.58
N LEU A 141 -7.43 3.63 -6.69
CA LEU A 141 -8.58 3.55 -7.62
C LEU A 141 -8.98 2.11 -8.02
N PRO A 142 -8.08 1.26 -8.54
CA PRO A 142 -8.48 -0.10 -8.96
C PRO A 142 -8.92 -0.98 -7.78
N VAL A 143 -8.45 -0.69 -6.56
CA VAL A 143 -8.89 -1.41 -5.36
C VAL A 143 -10.33 -1.01 -5.03
N VAL A 144 -10.62 0.28 -4.97
CA VAL A 144 -11.96 0.79 -4.65
C VAL A 144 -12.97 0.41 -5.73
N GLU A 145 -12.58 0.47 -7.00
CA GLU A 145 -13.40 0.01 -8.12
C GLU A 145 -13.77 -1.47 -7.96
N LYS A 146 -12.81 -2.34 -7.64
CA LYS A 146 -13.07 -3.76 -7.37
C LYS A 146 -13.98 -3.98 -6.16
N LEU A 147 -13.89 -3.16 -5.13
CA LEU A 147 -14.80 -3.23 -3.97
C LEU A 147 -16.23 -2.82 -4.36
N MET A 148 -16.36 -1.84 -5.25
CA MET A 148 -17.66 -1.36 -5.75
C MET A 148 -18.41 -2.43 -6.54
N THR A 149 -17.70 -3.29 -7.31
CA THR A 149 -18.35 -4.36 -8.10
C THR A 149 -19.03 -5.44 -7.26
N LYS A 150 -18.89 -5.43 -5.93
CA LYS A 150 -19.58 -6.34 -5.02
C LYS A 150 -21.05 -5.98 -4.79
N TYR A 151 -21.45 -4.79 -5.17
CA TYR A 151 -22.78 -4.25 -4.90
C TYR A 151 -23.50 -3.92 -6.21
N ASP A 152 -24.83 -4.09 -6.21
CA ASP A 152 -25.66 -3.66 -7.32
C ASP A 152 -25.73 -2.12 -7.37
N GLY A 153 -25.70 -1.55 -8.58
CA GLY A 153 -25.65 -0.10 -8.81
C GLY A 153 -26.80 0.71 -8.20
N THR A 154 -27.90 0.06 -7.83
CA THR A 154 -29.06 0.70 -7.21
C THR A 154 -29.00 0.76 -5.69
N THR A 155 -28.04 0.05 -5.07
CA THR A 155 -27.91 -0.08 -3.61
C THR A 155 -27.26 1.15 -2.96
N ALA A 156 -27.48 1.30 -1.65
CA ALA A 156 -26.82 2.36 -0.88
C ALA A 156 -25.32 2.09 -0.74
N GLU A 157 -24.95 0.82 -0.53
CA GLU A 157 -23.57 0.36 -0.42
C GLU A 157 -22.77 0.71 -1.67
N TRP A 158 -23.31 0.44 -2.86
CA TRP A 158 -22.68 0.84 -4.10
C TRP A 158 -22.42 2.35 -4.16
N ARG A 159 -23.40 3.18 -3.76
CA ARG A 159 -23.26 4.64 -3.76
C ARG A 159 -22.15 5.13 -2.82
N PHE A 160 -22.01 4.54 -1.64
CA PHE A 160 -20.92 4.90 -0.73
C PHE A 160 -19.54 4.58 -1.32
N VAL A 161 -19.35 3.38 -1.90
CA VAL A 161 -18.05 3.03 -2.50
C VAL A 161 -17.78 3.85 -3.76
N LYS A 162 -18.82 4.13 -4.57
CA LYS A 162 -18.72 5.03 -5.72
C LYS A 162 -18.30 6.43 -5.28
N GLN A 163 -18.82 6.93 -4.17
CA GLN A 163 -18.44 8.22 -3.62
C GLN A 163 -16.97 8.24 -3.15
N ASP A 164 -16.49 7.17 -2.53
CA ASP A 164 -15.05 7.05 -2.20
C ASP A 164 -14.19 7.08 -3.48
N PHE A 165 -14.59 6.36 -4.54
CA PHE A 165 -13.91 6.38 -5.83
C PHE A 165 -13.89 7.79 -6.46
N ASP A 166 -15.02 8.49 -6.42
CA ASP A 166 -15.13 9.85 -6.96
C ASP A 166 -14.28 10.84 -6.18
N TYR A 167 -14.25 10.72 -4.84
CA TYR A 167 -13.40 11.57 -4.02
C TYR A 167 -11.92 11.38 -4.32
N ILE A 168 -11.45 10.15 -4.53
CA ILE A 168 -10.05 9.92 -4.94
C ILE A 168 -9.75 10.70 -6.22
N ASN A 169 -10.60 10.61 -7.24
CA ASN A 169 -10.40 11.33 -8.51
C ASN A 169 -10.40 12.85 -8.34
N ILE A 170 -11.29 13.38 -7.49
CA ILE A 170 -11.33 14.81 -7.16
C ILE A 170 -10.01 15.24 -6.51
N TYR A 171 -9.50 14.46 -5.55
CA TYR A 171 -8.26 14.81 -4.84
C TYR A 171 -7.00 14.62 -5.69
N ILE A 172 -6.96 13.61 -6.57
CA ILE A 172 -5.91 13.49 -7.60
C ILE A 172 -5.90 14.75 -8.47
N SER A 173 -7.07 15.16 -8.96
CA SER A 173 -7.20 16.35 -9.81
C SER A 173 -6.76 17.61 -9.06
N LYS A 174 -7.09 17.75 -7.78
CA LYS A 174 -6.64 18.87 -6.94
C LYS A 174 -5.13 18.94 -6.77
N LEU A 175 -4.45 17.79 -6.66
CA LEU A 175 -2.99 17.74 -6.50
C LEU A 175 -2.23 18.08 -7.80
N GLN A 176 -2.88 17.87 -8.95
CA GLN A 176 -2.30 18.12 -10.28
C GLN A 176 -2.49 19.56 -10.77
N ASN A 177 -3.40 20.31 -10.15
CA ASN A 177 -3.66 21.73 -10.45
C ASN A 177 -2.93 22.65 -9.46
#